data_AF-A0A3T1D1V9-F1
#
_entry.id   AF-A0A3T1D1V9-F1
#
_cell.length_a   1.000
_cell.length_b   1.000
_cell.length_c   1.000
_cell.angle_alpha   90.00
_cell.angle_beta   90.00
_cell.angle_gamma   90.00
#
_symmetry.space_group_name_H-M   'P 1'
#
loop_
_entity.id
_entity.type
_entity.pdbx_description
1 polymer ?
#
loop_
_entity_poly.entity_id
_entity_poly.type
_entity_poly.pdbx_seq_one_letter_code
_entity_poly.pdbx_strand_id
1 'polypeptide(L)'
;MAINKAEILTLVKKRLGLPLNETTHDSLIDLYLDEIEQRILNYCNLQEVPDGLKYTWAAMVAVALTKEQSAILFPPPVVAEAFEISIGDTTVKEVKNPATPIIVRPSIAIVDEVVFDYQGELNSYRKLRW
;
A
#
# COMPACT_ATOMS: atom_id res chain seq x y z
N MET A 1 4.10 24.45 -8.56
CA MET A 1 2.98 23.82 -9.29
C MET A 1 2.44 22.75 -8.38
N ALA A 2 1.15 22.81 -8.03
CA ALA A 2 0.51 21.78 -7.24
C ALA A 2 0.50 20.48 -8.06
N ILE A 3 0.90 19.37 -7.43
CA ILE A 3 0.93 18.07 -8.09
C ILE A 3 -0.51 17.59 -8.30
N ASN A 4 -0.79 17.01 -9.46
CA ASN A 4 -2.08 16.40 -9.72
C ASN A 4 -2.12 14.96 -9.14
N LYS A 5 -3.06 14.69 -8.23
CA LYS A 5 -3.28 13.38 -7.62
C LYS A 5 -3.38 12.26 -8.66
N ALA A 6 -4.02 12.56 -9.79
CA ALA A 6 -4.19 11.62 -10.90
C ALA A 6 -2.86 11.13 -11.49
N GLU A 7 -1.83 11.98 -11.57
CA GLU A 7 -0.52 11.59 -12.10
C GLU A 7 0.17 10.60 -11.17
N ILE A 8 0.08 10.83 -9.85
CA ILE A 8 0.67 9.94 -8.85
C ILE A 8 -0.03 8.58 -8.86
N LEU A 9 -1.36 8.55 -8.99
CA LEU A 9 -2.12 7.31 -9.14
C LEU A 9 -1.60 6.49 -10.33
N THR A 10 -1.35 7.13 -11.48
CA THR A 10 -0.76 6.41 -12.64
C THR A 10 0.65 5.89 -12.36
N LEU A 11 1.47 6.64 -11.60
CA LEU A 11 2.80 6.19 -11.20
C LEU A 11 2.72 5.00 -10.25
N VAL A 12 1.81 5.02 -9.28
CA VAL A 12 1.60 3.92 -8.32
C VAL A 12 1.15 2.66 -9.07
N LYS A 13 0.16 2.77 -9.97
CA LYS A 13 -0.28 1.64 -10.80
C LYS A 13 0.86 1.05 -11.62
N LYS A 14 1.69 1.89 -12.24
CA LYS A 14 2.89 1.45 -12.98
C LYS A 14 3.88 0.71 -12.09
N ARG A 15 4.10 1.17 -10.86
CA ARG A 15 5.01 0.51 -9.90
C ARG A 15 4.49 -0.83 -9.41
N LEU A 16 3.18 -0.95 -9.23
CA LEU A 16 2.51 -2.19 -8.83
C LEU A 16 2.34 -3.17 -10.01
N GLY A 17 2.64 -2.76 -11.25
CA GLY A 17 2.42 -3.60 -12.43
C GLY A 17 0.93 -3.84 -12.73
N LEU A 18 0.04 -3.01 -12.21
CA LEU A 18 -1.40 -3.11 -12.44
C LEU A 18 -1.76 -2.48 -13.80
N PRO A 19 -2.73 -3.05 -14.54
CA PRO A 19 -3.20 -2.46 -15.78
C PRO A 19 -3.86 -1.10 -15.52
N LEU A 20 -3.47 -0.07 -16.28
CA LEU A 20 -3.96 1.29 -16.08
C LEU A 20 -5.49 1.43 -16.28
N ASN A 21 -6.08 0.54 -17.07
CA ASN A 21 -7.50 0.55 -17.41
C ASN A 21 -8.38 -0.09 -16.33
N GLU A 22 -7.79 -0.79 -15.37
CA GLU A 22 -8.55 -1.42 -14.30
C GLU A 22 -8.76 -0.42 -13.15
N THR A 23 -10.02 -0.28 -12.73
CA THR A 23 -10.47 0.64 -11.68
C THR A 23 -10.86 -0.08 -10.38
N THR A 24 -10.75 -1.41 -10.35
CA THR A 24 -11.18 -2.27 -9.22
C THR A 24 -10.56 -1.86 -7.89
N HIS A 25 -9.30 -1.40 -7.91
CA HIS A 25 -8.54 -1.07 -6.70
C HIS A 25 -8.25 0.43 -6.56
N ASP A 26 -8.86 1.27 -7.38
CA ASP A 26 -8.56 2.71 -7.41
C ASP A 26 -8.94 3.39 -6.10
N SER A 27 -10.12 3.07 -5.56
CA SER A 27 -10.56 3.59 -4.27
C SER A 27 -9.63 3.17 -3.11
N LEU A 28 -9.00 2.01 -3.21
CA LEU A 28 -8.05 1.53 -2.20
C LEU A 28 -6.72 2.28 -2.34
N ILE A 29 -6.22 2.44 -3.56
CA ILE A 29 -4.99 3.20 -3.83
C ILE A 29 -5.17 4.67 -3.41
N ASP A 30 -6.31 5.29 -3.72
CA ASP A 30 -6.61 6.67 -3.37
C ASP A 30 -6.57 6.92 -1.86
N LEU A 31 -7.06 5.96 -1.07
CA LEU A 31 -7.06 6.06 0.39
C LEU A 31 -5.64 6.07 0.97
N TYR A 32 -4.77 5.18 0.49
CA TYR A 32 -3.35 5.17 0.90
C TYR A 32 -2.61 6.41 0.41
N LEU A 33 -3.00 6.93 -0.75
CA LEU A 33 -2.40 8.11 -1.33
C LEU A 33 -2.71 9.34 -0.46
N ASP A 34 -3.97 9.53 -0.04
CA ASP A 34 -4.39 10.60 0.87
C ASP A 34 -3.70 10.52 2.23
N GLU A 35 -3.59 9.34 2.81
CA GLU A 35 -3.00 9.19 4.13
C GLU A 35 -1.48 9.46 4.12
N ILE A 36 -0.77 8.94 3.12
CA ILE A 36 0.67 9.19 2.97
C ILE A 36 0.92 10.67 2.64
N GLU A 37 0.04 11.32 1.87
CA GLU A 37 0.10 12.76 1.65
C GLU A 37 0.09 13.51 2.98
N GLN A 38 -0.92 13.25 3.82
CA GLN A 38 -1.06 13.89 5.13
C GLN A 38 0.16 13.59 6.01
N ARG A 39 0.70 12.36 5.95
CA ARG A 39 1.88 11.98 6.73
C ARG A 39 3.14 12.74 6.27
N ILE A 40 3.34 12.89 4.97
CA ILE A 40 4.45 13.66 4.39
C ILE A 40 4.34 15.14 4.77
N LEU A 41 3.15 15.73 4.64
CA LEU A 41 2.89 17.13 4.99
C LEU A 41 3.17 17.40 6.47
N ASN A 42 2.67 16.52 7.34
CA ASN A 42 2.91 16.59 8.78
C ASN A 42 4.39 16.41 9.14
N TYR A 43 5.10 15.50 8.47
CA TYR A 43 6.51 15.26 8.73
C TYR A 43 7.39 16.45 8.30
N CYS A 44 7.14 16.97 7.09
CA CYS A 44 7.94 18.04 6.50
C CYS A 44 7.52 19.45 6.97
N ASN A 45 6.38 19.58 7.67
CA ASN A 45 5.70 20.84 7.98
C ASN A 45 5.42 21.68 6.72
N LEU A 46 4.86 21.04 5.69
CA LEU A 46 4.52 21.68 4.42
C LEU A 46 2.99 21.78 4.28
N GLN A 47 2.53 22.75 3.49
CA GLN A 47 1.11 22.86 3.11
C GLN A 47 0.77 22.05 1.85
N GLU A 48 1.76 21.85 0.98
CA GLU A 48 1.63 21.11 -0.27
C GLU A 48 2.90 20.28 -0.51
N VAL A 49 2.73 19.11 -1.14
CA VAL A 49 3.86 18.23 -1.51
C VAL A 49 4.57 18.81 -2.75
N PRO A 50 5.89 19.08 -2.68
CA PRO A 50 6.65 19.62 -3.82
C PRO A 50 6.88 18.57 -4.91
N ASP A 51 6.96 18.99 -6.18
CA ASP A 51 7.11 18.10 -7.36
C ASP A 51 8.29 17.12 -7.25
N GLY A 52 9.37 17.52 -6.57
CA GLY A 52 10.52 16.64 -6.32
C GLY A 52 10.19 15.38 -5.53
N LEU A 53 9.13 15.40 -4.72
CA LEU A 53 8.65 14.26 -3.93
C LEU A 53 7.59 13.41 -4.64
N LYS A 54 7.24 13.68 -5.90
CA LYS A 54 6.20 12.89 -6.60
C LYS A 54 6.56 11.40 -6.71
N TYR A 55 7.82 11.11 -7.03
CA TYR A 55 8.29 9.74 -7.21
C TYR A 55 8.46 9.02 -5.88
N THR A 56 8.83 9.76 -4.84
CA THR A 56 9.03 9.25 -3.48
C THR A 56 7.68 8.95 -2.84
N TRP A 57 6.70 9.85 -3.00
CA TRP A 57 5.31 9.63 -2.60
C TRP A 57 4.72 8.40 -3.29
N ALA A 58 4.85 8.28 -4.62
CA ALA A 58 4.42 7.08 -5.34
C ALA A 58 5.15 5.80 -4.88
N ALA A 59 6.40 5.92 -4.44
CA ALA A 59 7.17 4.81 -3.88
C ALA A 59 6.58 4.34 -2.55
N MET A 60 6.36 5.28 -1.65
CA MET A 60 5.83 5.05 -0.32
C MET A 60 4.47 4.37 -0.39
N VAL A 61 3.56 4.87 -1.25
CA VAL A 61 2.24 4.27 -1.46
C VAL A 61 2.35 2.84 -1.98
N ALA A 62 3.19 2.60 -2.99
CA ALA A 62 3.36 1.26 -3.55
C ALA A 62 3.93 0.27 -2.51
N VAL A 63 4.88 0.70 -1.67
CA VAL A 63 5.47 -0.13 -0.61
C VAL A 63 4.44 -0.43 0.48
N ALA A 64 3.70 0.58 0.95
CA ALA A 64 2.65 0.40 1.96
C ALA A 64 1.58 -0.58 1.48
N LEU A 65 1.10 -0.40 0.25
CA LEU A 65 0.13 -1.28 -0.39
C LEU A 65 0.64 -2.71 -0.54
N THR A 66 1.91 -2.89 -0.92
CA THR A 66 2.49 -4.23 -1.07
C THR A 66 2.66 -4.92 0.29
N LYS A 67 3.04 -4.19 1.34
CA LYS A 67 3.20 -4.75 2.69
C LYS A 67 1.85 -5.16 3.30
N GLU A 68 0.80 -4.37 3.10
CA GLU A 68 -0.49 -4.61 3.77
C GLU A 68 -1.52 -5.34 2.93
N GLN A 69 -1.62 -4.99 1.65
CA GLN A 69 -2.70 -5.40 0.77
C GLN A 69 -2.19 -6.30 -0.37
N SER A 70 -1.00 -6.90 -0.23
CA SER A 70 -0.47 -7.86 -1.22
C SER A 70 -1.45 -8.98 -1.53
N ALA A 71 -2.17 -9.48 -0.52
CA ALA A 71 -3.17 -10.53 -0.72
C ALA A 71 -4.38 -10.09 -1.55
N ILE A 72 -4.73 -8.80 -1.54
CA ILE A 72 -5.82 -8.26 -2.37
C ILE A 72 -5.32 -7.95 -3.78
N LEU A 73 -4.14 -7.34 -3.88
CA LEU A 73 -3.58 -6.86 -5.15
C LEU A 73 -3.03 -7.99 -6.01
N PHE A 74 -2.43 -8.99 -5.37
CA PHE A 74 -1.87 -10.18 -6.00
C PHE A 74 -2.46 -11.40 -5.29
N PRO A 75 -3.75 -11.72 -5.54
CA PRO A 75 -4.34 -12.90 -4.98
C PRO A 75 -3.45 -14.09 -5.34
N PRO A 76 -3.00 -14.89 -4.35
CA PRO A 76 -2.22 -16.08 -4.65
C PRO A 76 -3.02 -16.93 -5.63
N PRO A 77 -2.37 -17.62 -6.58
CA PRO A 77 -3.08 -18.55 -7.44
C PRO A 77 -3.89 -19.47 -6.53
N VAL A 78 -5.22 -19.51 -6.74
CA VAL A 78 -6.13 -20.32 -5.93
C VAL A 78 -5.56 -21.73 -5.95
N VAL A 79 -4.88 -22.11 -4.89
CA VAL A 79 -4.39 -23.46 -4.72
C VAL A 79 -5.67 -24.23 -4.53
N ALA A 80 -6.14 -24.89 -5.59
CA ALA A 80 -7.31 -25.74 -5.55
C ALA A 80 -7.18 -26.57 -4.27
N GLU A 81 -8.10 -26.32 -3.33
CA GLU A 81 -8.01 -26.81 -1.96
C GLU A 81 -7.59 -28.28 -2.00
N ALA A 82 -6.32 -28.53 -1.67
CA ALA A 82 -5.79 -29.87 -1.66
C ALA A 82 -6.38 -30.54 -0.42
N PHE A 83 -7.59 -31.08 -0.57
CA PHE A 83 -8.22 -31.89 0.45
C PHE A 83 -7.36 -33.15 0.62
N GLU A 84 -6.64 -33.24 1.74
CA GLU A 84 -6.00 -34.48 2.15
C GLU A 84 -7.09 -35.39 2.73
N ILE A 85 -7.68 -36.22 1.86
CA ILE A 85 -8.75 -37.15 2.24
C ILE A 85 -8.13 -38.53 2.47
N SER A 86 -7.84 -38.88 3.72
CA SER A 86 -7.50 -40.27 4.08
C SER A 86 -8.80 -41.03 4.39
N ILE A 87 -9.03 -42.22 3.81
CA ILE A 87 -10.23 -43.06 4.03
C ILE A 87 -9.84 -44.43 4.65
N GLY A 88 -10.43 -44.80 5.79
CA GLY A 88 -10.06 -45.94 6.67
C GLY A 88 -9.85 -45.53 8.14
N ASP A 89 -8.80 -44.72 8.40
CA ASP A 89 -8.39 -44.13 9.69
C ASP A 89 -8.25 -42.60 9.51
N THR A 90 -9.39 -41.94 9.42
CA THR A 90 -9.58 -40.80 8.50
C THR A 90 -9.58 -39.47 9.21
N THR A 91 -8.45 -38.76 9.19
CA THR A 91 -8.41 -37.39 9.71
C THR A 91 -8.74 -36.40 8.59
N VAL A 92 -9.89 -35.74 8.68
CA VAL A 92 -10.18 -34.54 7.88
C VAL A 92 -9.73 -33.34 8.69
N LYS A 93 -8.59 -32.75 8.34
CA LYS A 93 -8.17 -31.47 8.90
C LYS A 93 -8.65 -30.36 7.99
N GLU A 94 -9.68 -29.64 8.41
CA GLU A 94 -9.97 -28.33 7.81
C GLU A 94 -8.75 -27.44 8.05
N VAL A 95 -8.02 -27.14 6.97
CA VAL A 95 -7.06 -26.05 6.99
C VAL A 95 -7.89 -24.79 7.20
N LYS A 96 -7.90 -24.25 8.42
CA LYS A 96 -8.45 -22.94 8.70
C LYS A 96 -7.83 -21.97 7.70
N ASN A 97 -8.61 -21.53 6.71
CA ASN A 97 -8.33 -20.26 6.09
C ASN A 97 -8.32 -19.24 7.23
N PRO A 98 -7.22 -18.49 7.44
CA PRO A 98 -7.29 -17.34 8.32
C PRO A 98 -8.14 -16.30 7.59
N ALA A 99 -9.46 -16.45 7.66
CA ALA A 99 -10.42 -15.41 7.37
C ALA A 99 -10.38 -14.39 8.52
N THR A 100 -9.20 -13.84 8.77
CA THR A 100 -9.10 -12.52 9.37
C THR A 100 -9.85 -11.60 8.42
N PRO A 101 -10.85 -10.83 8.88
CA PRO A 101 -11.50 -9.85 8.02
C PRO A 101 -10.39 -9.01 7.40
N ILE A 102 -10.35 -8.97 6.07
CA ILE A 102 -9.37 -8.18 5.35
C ILE A 102 -9.66 -6.73 5.74
N ILE A 103 -8.85 -6.20 6.66
CA ILE A 103 -9.04 -4.84 7.12
C ILE A 103 -8.44 -3.96 6.03
N VAL A 104 -9.32 -3.39 5.20
CA VAL A 104 -8.96 -2.41 4.17
C VAL A 104 -8.76 -1.06 4.84
N ARG A 105 -7.74 -0.96 5.68
CA ARG A 105 -7.29 0.31 6.22
C ARG A 105 -5.77 0.28 6.36
N PRO A 106 -5.12 1.41 6.12
CA PRO A 106 -3.72 1.55 6.43
C PRO A 106 -3.48 1.36 7.91
N SER A 107 -2.46 0.57 8.25
CA SER A 107 -1.98 0.48 9.63
C SER A 107 -0.96 1.58 9.89
N ILE A 108 -1.13 2.26 11.02
CA ILE A 108 -0.23 3.32 11.47
C ILE A 108 1.23 2.82 11.54
N ALA A 109 1.42 1.56 11.94
CA ALA A 109 2.76 0.97 12.07
C ALA A 109 3.50 0.87 10.73
N ILE A 110 2.82 0.42 9.67
CA ILE A 110 3.46 0.24 8.36
C ILE A 110 3.63 1.59 7.67
N VAL A 111 2.66 2.50 7.82
CA VAL A 111 2.80 3.88 7.33
C VAL A 111 4.02 4.56 7.96
N ASP A 112 4.24 4.35 9.27
CA ASP A 112 5.40 4.91 9.97
C ASP A 112 6.70 4.28 9.52
N GLU A 113 6.75 2.95 9.41
CA GLU A 113 7.89 2.23 8.85
C GLU A 113 8.27 2.78 7.47
N VAL A 114 7.29 2.97 6.59
CA VAL A 114 7.50 3.56 5.26
C VAL A 114 8.03 4.99 5.36
N VAL A 115 7.51 5.83 6.25
CA VAL A 115 8.06 7.19 6.45
C VAL A 115 9.52 7.16 6.92
N PHE A 116 9.87 6.22 7.81
CA PHE A 116 11.24 6.05 8.29
C PHE A 116 12.19 5.56 7.18
N ASP A 117 11.75 4.64 6.33
CA ASP A 117 12.55 4.12 5.21
C ASP A 117 12.94 5.25 4.22
N TYR A 118 12.01 6.18 3.95
CA TYR A 118 12.22 7.30 3.02
C TYR A 118 12.67 8.60 3.71
N GLN A 119 13.08 8.54 4.98
CA GLN A 119 13.41 9.73 5.77
C GLN A 119 14.53 10.58 5.14
N GLY A 120 15.51 9.95 4.48
CA GLY A 120 16.60 10.65 3.81
C GLY A 120 16.11 11.61 2.72
N GLU A 121 15.11 11.19 1.95
CA GLU A 121 14.50 11.99 0.88
C GLU A 121 13.53 13.05 1.43
N LEU A 122 12.87 12.77 2.56
CA LEU A 122 11.96 13.72 3.21
C LEU A 122 12.72 14.83 3.94
N ASN A 123 13.87 14.52 4.53
CA ASN A 123 14.68 15.47 5.29
C ASN A 123 15.14 16.67 4.44
N SER A 124 15.38 16.49 3.13
CA SER A 124 15.78 17.60 2.24
C SER A 124 14.69 18.67 2.05
N TYR A 125 13.43 18.31 2.29
CA TYR A 125 12.28 19.21 2.14
C TYR A 125 11.69 19.65 3.48
N ARG A 126 12.24 19.18 4.59
CA ARG A 126 11.76 19.48 5.95
C ARG A 126 12.03 20.93 6.31
N LYS A 127 10.97 21.69 6.61
CA LYS A 127 11.08 23.03 7.17
C LYS A 127 11.08 22.94 8.69
N LEU A 128 12.22 23.22 9.30
CA LEU A 128 12.33 23.33 10.76
C LEU A 128 11.68 24.66 11.19
N ARG A 129 10.59 24.56 11.96
CA ARG A 129 10.04 25.71 12.68
C ARG A 129 10.91 25.92 13.91
N TRP A 130 11.47 27.11 14.03
CA TRP A 130 12.13 27.62 15.22
C TRP A 130 11.11 28.29 16.14
#